data_AF-A0A915JGT3-F1
#
_entry.id   AF-A0A915JGT3-F1
#
_cell.length_a   1.000
_cell.length_b   1.000
_cell.length_c   1.000
_cell.angle_alpha   90.00
_cell.angle_beta   90.00
_cell.angle_gamma   90.00
#
_symmetry.space_group_name_H-M   'P 1'
#
loop_
_entity.id
_entity.type
_entity.pdbx_description
1 polymer ?
#
loop_
_entity_poly.entity_id
_entity_poly.type
_entity_poly.pdbx_seq_one_letter_code
_entity_poly.pdbx_strand_id
1 'polypeptide(L)'
;KADGVLFPDKASLYICAIEDRQYKDDKINWWDNVYGFNMSSIPPFVISCRRNDYVQALVTFFTVEFTKCHKRTGFSTAPEQHYTHWKQTVFYLEESLTVKKGEEITGTFSLTPNSKNTVSRKNSLTF
;
A
#
# COMPACT_ATOMS: atom_id res chain seq x y z
N LYS A 1 3.39 -32.97 -2.32
CA LYS A 1 3.70 -33.93 -1.24
C LYS A 1 3.23 -33.32 0.09
N ALA A 2 2.70 -34.11 1.02
CA ALA A 2 2.13 -33.60 2.27
C ALA A 2 3.14 -32.88 3.17
N ASP A 3 4.43 -33.20 2.99
CA ASP A 3 5.61 -32.62 3.65
C ASP A 3 6.34 -31.59 2.77
N GLY A 4 5.70 -31.11 1.70
CA GLY A 4 6.27 -30.08 0.84
C GLY A 4 6.44 -28.75 1.57
N VAL A 5 7.58 -28.10 1.36
CA VAL A 5 7.86 -26.75 1.85
C VAL A 5 7.77 -25.75 0.70
N LEU A 6 7.11 -24.62 0.93
CA LEU A 6 7.01 -23.52 -0.02
C LEU A 6 8.08 -22.48 0.30
N PHE A 7 8.71 -21.92 -0.72
CA PHE A 7 9.67 -20.82 -0.56
C PHE A 7 9.33 -19.71 -1.58
N PRO A 8 9.06 -18.47 -1.15
CA PRO A 8 8.75 -18.06 0.21
C PRO A 8 7.40 -18.61 0.70
N ASP A 9 7.27 -18.86 2.00
CA ASP A 9 6.04 -19.37 2.62
C ASP A 9 5.22 -18.29 3.34
N LYS A 10 5.74 -17.07 3.46
CA LYS A 10 5.00 -15.96 4.08
C LYS A 10 5.24 -14.65 3.34
N ALA A 11 4.15 -13.95 3.07
CA ALA A 11 4.13 -12.59 2.56
C ALA A 11 3.19 -11.73 3.41
N SER A 12 3.56 -10.48 3.64
CA SER A 12 2.74 -9.52 4.38
C SER A 12 2.72 -8.19 3.65
N LEU A 13 1.53 -7.62 3.49
CA LEU A 13 1.31 -6.33 2.85
C LEU A 13 1.08 -5.27 3.93
N TYR A 14 1.68 -4.10 3.76
CA TYR A 14 1.59 -2.96 4.67
C TYR A 14 1.13 -1.72 3.92
N ILE A 15 0.53 -0.79 4.65
CA ILE A 15 0.09 0.51 4.16
C ILE A 15 0.55 1.62 5.12
N CYS A 16 1.01 2.74 4.58
CA CYS A 16 1.30 3.95 5.35
C CYS A 16 0.85 5.20 4.60
N ALA A 17 0.60 6.28 5.34
CA ALA A 17 0.30 7.60 4.78
C ALA A 17 1.59 8.39 4.57
N ILE A 18 1.68 9.12 3.45
CA ILE A 18 2.83 9.99 3.15
C ILE A 18 2.39 11.41 2.80
N GLU A 19 3.31 12.34 3.05
CA GLU A 19 3.30 13.67 2.46
C GLU A 19 4.05 13.59 1.12
N ASP A 20 3.44 14.09 0.03
CA ASP A 20 4.02 14.01 -1.31
C ASP A 20 3.55 15.15 -2.24
N ARG A 21 3.46 16.37 -1.70
CA ARG A 21 2.87 17.51 -2.42
C ARG A 21 3.58 17.84 -3.73
N GLN A 22 4.92 17.93 -3.69
CA GLN A 22 5.71 18.35 -4.86
C GLN A 22 5.57 17.37 -6.03
N TYR A 23 5.61 16.06 -5.76
CA TYR A 23 5.49 15.06 -6.81
C TYR A 23 4.06 14.91 -7.32
N LYS A 24 3.05 15.12 -6.46
CA LYS A 24 1.64 15.22 -6.88
C LYS A 24 1.45 16.37 -7.86
N ASP A 25 1.93 17.57 -7.54
CA ASP A 25 1.75 18.76 -8.39
C ASP A 25 2.41 18.59 -9.78
N ASP A 26 3.57 17.93 -9.85
CA ASP A 26 4.33 17.69 -11.07
C ASP A 26 3.78 16.55 -11.97
N LYS A 27 3.01 15.61 -11.40
CA LYS A 27 2.59 14.38 -12.11
C LYS A 27 1.08 14.19 -12.26
N ILE A 28 0.26 14.82 -11.41
CA ILE A 28 -1.19 14.58 -11.37
C ILE A 28 -1.99 15.68 -12.07
N ASN A 29 -1.51 16.92 -12.17
CA ASN A 29 -2.22 18.02 -12.83
C ASN A 29 -2.31 17.93 -14.39
N TRP A 30 -2.05 16.76 -14.97
CA TRP A 30 -2.22 16.49 -16.42
C TRP A 30 -3.26 15.39 -16.72
N TRP A 31 -3.71 14.65 -15.71
CA TRP A 31 -4.74 13.61 -15.85
C TRP A 31 -5.92 13.92 -14.94
N ASP A 32 -6.73 14.91 -15.31
CA ASP A 32 -8.04 15.05 -14.68
C ASP A 32 -8.91 13.83 -15.03
N ASN A 33 -9.45 13.26 -13.97
CA ASN A 33 -10.60 12.36 -13.94
C ASN A 33 -10.32 10.89 -14.26
N VAL A 34 -9.88 10.15 -13.24
CA VAL A 34 -9.79 8.69 -13.30
C VAL A 34 -10.53 8.10 -12.11
N TYR A 35 -11.83 7.86 -12.37
CA TYR A 35 -12.60 6.72 -11.87
C TYR A 35 -13.24 6.82 -10.48
N GLY A 36 -14.26 7.68 -10.40
CA GLY A 36 -15.27 7.68 -9.34
C GLY A 36 -15.95 6.31 -9.18
N PHE A 37 -15.48 5.52 -8.21
CA PHE A 37 -16.04 4.21 -7.93
C PHE A 37 -16.02 3.84 -6.45
N ASN A 38 -17.13 3.21 -6.05
CA ASN A 38 -17.43 2.68 -4.72
C ASN A 38 -17.15 1.16 -4.70
N MET A 39 -16.39 0.60 -3.74
CA MET A 39 -16.12 -0.86 -3.66
C MET A 39 -15.37 -1.31 -2.37
N SER A 40 -15.93 -2.26 -1.62
CA SER A 40 -15.52 -2.72 -0.27
C SER A 40 -14.76 -4.06 -0.20
N SER A 41 -14.04 -4.27 0.93
CA SER A 41 -13.54 -5.53 1.56
C SER A 41 -12.01 -5.81 1.68
N ILE A 42 -11.34 -5.15 2.64
CA ILE A 42 -10.24 -5.65 3.52
C ILE A 42 -10.61 -5.17 4.93
N PRO A 43 -10.22 -5.87 6.02
CA PRO A 43 -10.38 -5.36 7.38
C PRO A 43 -9.89 -3.91 7.48
N PRO A 44 -10.56 -3.07 8.29
CA PRO A 44 -10.22 -1.67 8.41
C PRO A 44 -8.73 -1.53 8.81
N PHE A 45 -7.98 -0.77 8.02
CA PHE A 45 -6.66 -0.32 8.42
C PHE A 45 -6.82 0.89 9.33
N VAL A 46 -5.86 1.05 10.25
CA VAL A 46 -5.74 2.22 11.12
C VAL A 46 -4.30 2.71 11.02
N ILE A 47 -4.12 3.95 10.58
CA ILE A 47 -2.82 4.61 10.50
C ILE A 47 -2.80 5.74 11.52
N SER A 48 -2.01 5.58 12.58
CA SER A 48 -1.82 6.64 13.58
C SER A 48 -0.85 7.71 13.06
N CYS A 49 -1.30 8.96 13.03
CA CYS A 49 -0.56 10.11 12.56
C CYS A 49 0.54 10.48 13.56
N ARG A 50 1.80 10.41 13.13
CA ARG A 50 2.97 10.63 14.01
C ARG A 50 3.35 12.10 14.18
N ARG A 51 2.91 12.98 13.29
CA ARG A 51 3.18 14.42 13.29
C ARG A 51 2.02 15.18 12.64
N ASN A 52 1.98 16.50 12.84
CA ASN A 52 1.06 17.37 12.12
C ASN A 52 1.55 17.47 10.67
N ASP A 53 0.71 17.12 9.71
CA ASP A 53 1.11 17.11 8.30
C ASP A 53 -0.09 17.09 7.34
N TYR A 54 0.21 17.15 6.05
CA TYR A 54 -0.73 16.86 4.97
C TYR A 54 -0.46 15.46 4.41
N VAL A 55 -1.51 14.68 4.19
CA VAL A 55 -1.43 13.37 3.56
C VAL A 55 -2.04 13.47 2.17
N GLN A 56 -1.22 13.25 1.14
CA GLN A 56 -1.64 13.28 -0.26
C GLN A 56 -1.68 11.89 -0.89
N ALA A 57 -1.05 10.89 -0.27
CA ALA A 57 -1.04 9.54 -0.77
C ALA A 57 -0.90 8.49 0.33
N LEU A 58 -1.37 7.28 0.04
CA LEU A 58 -1.02 6.08 0.75
C LEU A 58 0.01 5.28 -0.03
N VAL A 59 1.02 4.76 0.66
CA VAL A 59 2.04 3.89 0.10
C VAL A 59 1.83 2.48 0.60
N THR A 60 1.83 1.51 -0.30
CA THR A 60 1.88 0.10 0.05
C THR A 60 3.22 -0.53 -0.31
N PHE A 61 3.65 -1.43 0.56
CA PHE A 61 4.87 -2.21 0.40
C PHE A 61 4.67 -3.58 1.04
N PHE A 62 5.53 -4.54 0.72
CA PHE A 62 5.40 -5.90 1.23
C PHE A 62 6.70 -6.42 1.82
N THR A 63 6.56 -7.40 2.72
CA THR A 63 7.67 -8.20 3.23
C THR A 63 7.48 -9.64 2.81
N VAL A 64 8.60 -10.29 2.50
CA VAL A 64 8.66 -11.72 2.21
C VAL A 64 9.52 -12.38 3.27
N GLU A 65 9.05 -13.47 3.86
CA GLU A 65 9.78 -14.26 4.84
C GLU A 65 9.87 -15.72 4.38
N PHE A 66 11.03 -16.32 4.62
CA PHE A 66 11.30 -17.75 4.42
C PHE A 66 11.37 -18.39 5.82
N THR A 67 10.22 -18.78 6.36
CA THR A 67 10.11 -19.18 7.78
C THR A 67 10.71 -20.56 8.05
N LYS A 68 10.92 -21.37 7.00
CA LYS A 68 11.53 -22.70 7.08
C LYS A 68 13.06 -22.70 7.02
N CYS A 69 13.70 -21.53 6.98
CA CYS A 69 15.16 -21.40 7.04
C CYS A 69 15.69 -21.49 8.49
N HIS A 70 16.92 -22.00 8.65
CA HIS A 70 17.62 -22.03 9.95
C HIS A 70 18.07 -20.65 10.45
N LYS A 71 18.16 -19.67 9.55
CA LYS A 71 18.33 -18.23 9.84
C LYS A 71 17.10 -17.49 9.35
N ARG A 72 16.75 -16.39 10.03
CA ARG A 72 15.67 -15.50 9.58
C ARG A 72 16.07 -14.88 8.24
N THR A 73 15.46 -15.38 7.17
CA THR A 73 15.72 -14.93 5.80
C THR A 73 14.45 -14.30 5.26
N GLY A 74 14.61 -13.16 4.59
CA GLY A 74 13.52 -12.39 4.03
C GLY A 74 13.99 -11.04 3.53
N PHE A 75 13.10 -10.30 2.88
CA PHE A 75 13.35 -8.92 2.49
C PHE A 75 12.09 -8.08 2.63
N SER A 76 12.28 -6.77 2.65
CA SER A 76 11.21 -5.78 2.75
C SER A 76 11.36 -4.78 1.61
N THR A 77 10.24 -4.39 1.01
CA THR A 77 10.21 -3.31 0.01
C THR A 77 9.85 -1.96 0.63
N ALA A 78 9.87 -1.84 1.97
CA ALA A 78 9.58 -0.58 2.66
C ALA A 78 10.51 0.57 2.22
N PRO A 79 10.04 1.83 2.25
CA PRO A 79 10.85 2.99 1.85
C PRO A 79 12.18 3.13 2.62
N GLU A 80 12.18 2.71 3.88
CA GLU A 80 13.32 2.76 4.81
C GLU A 80 14.34 1.64 4.56
N GLN A 81 14.08 0.73 3.61
CA GLN A 81 14.88 -0.46 3.37
C GLN A 81 15.66 -0.35 2.08
N HIS A 82 16.64 -1.25 1.92
CA HIS A 82 17.46 -1.32 0.72
C HIS A 82 16.60 -1.41 -0.54
N TYR A 83 17.03 -0.72 -1.59
CA TYR A 83 16.31 -0.67 -2.86
C TYR A 83 16.01 -2.08 -3.39
N THR A 84 14.77 -2.28 -3.80
CA THR A 84 14.34 -3.44 -4.58
C THR A 84 13.71 -2.96 -5.88
N HIS A 85 13.75 -3.78 -6.93
CA HIS A 85 13.15 -3.41 -8.21
C HIS A 85 11.62 -3.22 -8.15
N TRP A 86 10.95 -3.78 -7.12
CA TRP A 86 9.52 -3.58 -6.88
C TRP A 86 9.17 -2.17 -6.38
N LYS A 87 10.14 -1.44 -5.81
CA LYS A 87 9.92 -0.14 -5.18
C LYS A 87 8.71 -0.20 -4.21
N GLN A 88 7.86 0.81 -4.25
CA GLN A 88 6.60 0.89 -3.52
C GLN A 88 5.46 1.27 -4.46
N THR A 89 4.23 0.92 -4.10
CA THR A 89 3.04 1.35 -4.85
C THR A 89 2.41 2.53 -4.14
N VAL A 90 2.19 3.62 -4.87
CA VAL A 90 1.62 4.87 -4.32
C VAL A 90 0.18 5.04 -4.82
N PHE A 91 -0.72 5.33 -3.90
CA PHE A 91 -2.14 5.61 -4.13
C PHE A 91 -2.41 7.04 -3.72
N TYR A 92 -2.54 7.94 -4.69
CA TYR A 92 -2.86 9.33 -4.41
C TYR A 92 -4.32 9.49 -4.00
N LEU A 93 -4.53 10.42 -3.07
CA LEU A 93 -5.84 10.89 -2.66
C LEU A 93 -6.28 11.99 -3.61
N GLU A 94 -7.57 12.04 -3.94
CA GLU A 94 -8.17 13.16 -4.68
C GLU A 94 -7.91 14.46 -3.89
N GLU A 95 -8.36 14.47 -2.63
CA GLU A 95 -8.14 15.57 -1.69
C GLU A 95 -7.08 15.22 -0.65
N SER A 96 -6.22 16.19 -0.31
CA SER A 96 -5.24 16.01 0.76
C SER A 96 -5.91 16.02 2.13
N LEU A 97 -5.60 15.04 2.98
CA LEU A 97 -6.06 15.03 4.37
C LEU A 97 -5.13 15.88 5.23
N THR A 98 -5.67 16.79 6.02
CA THR A 98 -4.90 17.51 7.04
C THR A 98 -4.98 16.74 8.34
N VAL A 99 -3.85 16.32 8.88
CA VAL A 99 -3.79 15.48 10.08
C VAL A 99 -2.94 16.11 11.18
N LYS A 100 -3.32 15.84 12.42
CA LYS A 100 -2.56 16.18 13.61
C LYS A 100 -1.93 14.95 14.24
N LYS A 101 -0.85 15.16 14.98
CA LYS A 101 -0.22 14.12 15.79
C LYS A 101 -1.25 13.49 16.74
N GLY A 102 -1.37 12.17 16.69
CA GLY A 102 -2.29 11.40 17.51
C GLY A 102 -3.67 11.18 16.90
N GLU A 103 -3.98 11.77 15.74
CA GLU A 103 -5.15 11.40 14.96
C GLU A 103 -4.96 10.05 14.27
N GLU A 104 -6.06 9.40 13.90
CA GLU A 104 -6.05 8.12 13.23
C GLU A 104 -6.77 8.22 11.89
N ILE A 105 -6.11 7.75 10.83
CA ILE A 105 -6.74 7.56 9.52
C ILE A 105 -7.23 6.12 9.49
N THR A 106 -8.54 5.96 9.47
CA THR A 106 -9.20 4.67 9.27
C THR A 106 -9.64 4.52 7.83
N GLY A 107 -9.70 3.29 7.34
CA GLY A 107 -10.27 3.03 6.02
C GLY A 107 -10.21 1.54 5.68
N THR A 108 -10.78 1.16 4.54
CA THR A 108 -10.67 -0.20 4.00
C THR A 108 -9.95 -0.16 2.66
N PHE A 109 -8.91 -0.98 2.51
CA PHE A 109 -8.26 -1.22 1.22
C PHE A 109 -8.94 -2.41 0.52
N SER A 110 -8.82 -2.65 -0.78
CA SER A 110 -9.36 -3.86 -1.45
C SER A 110 -8.63 -4.17 -2.75
N LEU A 111 -8.35 -5.45 -2.98
CA LEU A 111 -7.61 -5.94 -4.16
C LEU A 111 -8.38 -7.08 -4.82
N THR A 112 -8.91 -6.84 -6.02
CA THR A 112 -9.68 -7.86 -6.77
C THR A 112 -9.02 -8.11 -8.13
N PRO A 113 -8.83 -9.37 -8.55
CA PRO A 113 -8.39 -9.68 -9.91
C PRO A 113 -9.33 -9.04 -10.95
N ASN A 114 -8.80 -8.46 -12.02
CA ASN A 114 -9.62 -7.88 -13.06
C ASN A 114 -10.30 -9.01 -13.85
N SER A 115 -11.64 -8.96 -13.94
CA SER A 115 -12.47 -9.96 -14.62
C SER A 115 -12.18 -10.09 -16.13
N LYS A 116 -11.60 -9.06 -16.76
CA LYS A 116 -11.23 -9.09 -18.19
C LYS A 116 -9.78 -9.52 -18.44
N ASN A 117 -8.91 -9.41 -17.44
CA ASN A 117 -7.49 -9.74 -17.56
C ASN A 117 -6.95 -10.13 -16.18
N THR A 118 -6.83 -11.43 -15.92
CA THR A 118 -6.45 -11.99 -14.62
C THR A 118 -5.03 -11.63 -14.16
N VAL A 119 -4.17 -11.12 -15.06
CA VAL A 119 -2.84 -10.61 -14.73
C VAL A 119 -2.91 -9.19 -14.14
N SER A 120 -3.91 -8.40 -14.54
CA SER A 120 -4.16 -7.07 -13.97
C SER A 120 -5.01 -7.18 -12.70
N ARG A 121 -4.61 -6.49 -11.65
CA ARG A 121 -5.44 -6.34 -10.44
C ARG A 121 -6.14 -4.99 -10.46
N LYS A 122 -7.41 -4.98 -10.06
CA LYS A 122 -8.14 -3.76 -9.71
C LYS A 122 -7.88 -3.48 -8.24
N ASN A 123 -7.42 -2.28 -7.95
CA ASN A 123 -7.13 -1.82 -6.58
C ASN A 123 -8.19 -0.78 -6.20
N SER A 124 -8.67 -0.80 -4.96
CA SER A 124 -9.66 0.15 -4.43
C SER A 124 -9.31 0.54 -2.99
N LEU A 125 -9.60 1.79 -2.61
CA LEU A 125 -9.30 2.36 -1.31
C LEU A 125 -10.50 3.23 -0.88
N THR A 126 -11.03 2.97 0.31
CA THR A 126 -12.14 3.73 0.92
C THR A 126 -11.68 4.21 2.30
N PHE A 127 -11.94 5.47 2.63
CA PHE A 127 -11.67 6.05 3.94
C PHE A 127 -12.94 6.04 4.79
#